data_AF-A0A1I3GSS6-F1
#
_entry.id   AF-A0A1I3GSS6-F1
#
_cell.length_a   1.000
_cell.length_b   1.000
_cell.length_c   1.000
_cell.angle_alpha   90.00
_cell.angle_beta   90.00
_cell.angle_gamma   90.00
#
_symmetry.space_group_name_H-M   'P 1'
#
loop_
_entity.id
_entity.type
_entity.pdbx_description
1 polymer ?
#
loop_
_entity_poly.entity_id
_entity_poly.type
_entity_poly.pdbx_seq_one_letter_code
_entity_poly.pdbx_strand_id
1 'polypeptide(L)'
;MTNPQSQLNELIAHLTALTDILALDADSHWGAHFRNCLATARALASSRYDGDELTSLACSVMSVYGGTGSFNDYAPWQNGRIIAGMETLDEASNRVYMAARAIRLRSATDAD
;
A
#
# COMPACT_ATOMS: atom_id res chain seq x y z
N MET A 1 -1.46 5.98 21.89
CA MET A 1 -0.10 5.88 21.29
C MET A 1 -0.07 4.62 20.44
N THR A 2 -0.20 4.75 19.13
CA THR A 2 -0.06 3.64 18.19
C THR A 2 1.43 3.39 17.98
N ASN A 3 1.87 2.15 18.22
CA ASN A 3 3.27 1.76 18.10
C ASN A 3 3.65 1.75 16.60
N PRO A 4 4.75 2.38 16.16
CA PRO A 4 5.12 2.42 14.74
C PRO A 4 5.28 1.02 14.14
N GLN A 5 5.72 0.06 14.97
CA GLN A 5 5.79 -1.35 14.61
C GLN A 5 4.42 -1.99 14.35
N SER A 6 3.38 -1.60 15.11
CA SER A 6 2.02 -2.07 14.87
C SER A 6 1.47 -1.49 13.57
N GLN A 7 1.69 -0.19 13.32
CA GLN A 7 1.26 0.46 12.07
C GLN A 7 1.95 -0.12 10.85
N LEU A 8 3.25 -0.44 10.95
CA LEU A 8 3.98 -1.13 9.87
C LEU A 8 3.41 -2.54 9.64
N ASN A 9 3.11 -3.28 10.70
CA ASN A 9 2.47 -4.60 10.55
C ASN A 9 1.06 -4.50 9.93
N GLU A 10 0.27 -3.49 10.30
CA GLU A 10 -1.03 -3.22 9.67
C GLU A 10 -0.87 -2.88 8.18
N LEU A 11 0.09 -2.02 7.84
CA LEU A 11 0.40 -1.69 6.44
C LEU A 11 0.82 -2.94 5.66
N ILE A 12 1.67 -3.81 6.23
CA ILE A 12 2.08 -5.08 5.62
C ILE A 12 0.86 -5.98 5.38
N ALA A 13 -0.05 -6.10 6.35
CA ALA A 13 -1.25 -6.92 6.21
C ALA A 13 -2.15 -6.40 5.09
N HIS A 14 -2.39 -5.09 5.02
CA HIS A 14 -3.18 -4.47 3.98
C HIS A 14 -2.53 -4.56 2.59
N LEU A 15 -1.22 -4.30 2.50
CA LEU A 15 -0.46 -4.48 1.26
C LEU A 15 -0.50 -5.92 0.77
N THR A 16 -0.39 -6.89 1.69
CA THR A 16 -0.48 -8.32 1.35
C THR A 16 -1.84 -8.63 0.73
N ALA A 17 -2.94 -8.21 1.36
CA ALA A 17 -4.28 -8.41 0.83
C ALA A 17 -4.47 -7.75 -0.55
N LEU A 18 -3.98 -6.52 -0.73
CA LEU A 18 -4.05 -5.82 -2.02
C LEU A 18 -3.23 -6.55 -3.10
N THR A 19 -2.02 -7.00 -2.79
CA THR A 19 -1.17 -7.73 -3.75
C THR A 19 -1.72 -9.10 -4.12
N ASP A 20 -2.47 -9.75 -3.24
CA ASP A 20 -3.14 -11.03 -3.50
C ASP A 20 -4.29 -10.83 -4.50
N ILE A 21 -5.10 -9.78 -4.29
CA ILE A 21 -6.14 -9.38 -5.25
C ILE A 21 -5.50 -9.03 -6.60
N LEU A 22 -4.46 -8.20 -6.62
CA LEU A 22 -3.74 -7.83 -7.85
C LEU A 22 -3.03 -9.02 -8.50
N ALA A 23 -2.78 -10.12 -7.79
CA ALA A 23 -2.21 -11.33 -8.40
C ALA A 23 -3.22 -12.06 -9.30
N LEU A 24 -4.52 -11.77 -9.17
CA LEU A 24 -5.56 -12.26 -10.08
C LEU A 24 -5.43 -11.64 -11.48
N ASP A 25 -4.77 -10.48 -11.60
CA ASP A 25 -4.48 -9.80 -12.86
C ASP A 25 -2.97 -9.87 -13.15
N ALA A 26 -2.54 -10.87 -13.91
CA ALA A 26 -1.13 -11.12 -14.19
C ALA A 26 -0.45 -9.98 -14.99
N ASP A 27 -1.23 -9.18 -15.71
CA ASP A 27 -0.75 -8.05 -16.53
C ASP A 27 -0.65 -6.73 -15.73
N SER A 28 -1.11 -6.72 -14.47
CA SER A 28 -1.15 -5.50 -13.65
C SER A 28 0.26 -5.02 -13.28
N HIS A 29 0.71 -3.91 -13.88
CA HIS A 29 1.95 -3.24 -13.44
C HIS A 29 1.87 -2.78 -11.97
N TRP A 30 0.66 -2.53 -11.46
CA TRP A 30 0.43 -2.15 -10.08
C TRP A 30 0.75 -3.28 -9.11
N GLY A 31 0.45 -4.53 -9.49
CA GLY A 31 0.79 -5.70 -8.69
C GLY A 31 2.29 -5.78 -8.38
N ALA A 32 3.15 -5.49 -9.36
CA ALA A 32 4.60 -5.43 -9.16
C ALA A 32 5.01 -4.28 -8.21
N HIS A 33 4.43 -3.09 -8.39
CA HIS A 33 4.70 -1.93 -7.54
C HIS A 33 4.35 -2.19 -6.06
N PHE A 34 3.14 -2.70 -5.78
CA PHE A 34 2.71 -2.99 -4.41
C PHE A 34 3.48 -4.16 -3.79
N ARG A 35 3.87 -5.18 -4.57
CA ARG A 35 4.75 -6.24 -4.06
C ARG A 35 6.12 -5.71 -3.67
N ASN A 36 6.68 -4.78 -4.44
CA ASN A 36 7.94 -4.13 -4.08
C ASN A 36 7.80 -3.34 -2.77
N CYS A 37 6.72 -2.56 -2.62
CA CYS A 37 6.42 -1.86 -1.36
C CYS A 37 6.26 -2.84 -0.18
N LEU A 38 5.56 -3.97 -0.37
CA LEU A 38 5.40 -5.01 0.64
C LEU A 38 6.74 -5.63 1.05
N ALA A 39 7.63 -5.91 0.09
CA ALA A 39 8.96 -6.43 0.36
C ALA A 39 9.79 -5.45 1.20
N THR A 40 9.78 -4.16 0.84
CA THR A 40 10.41 -3.10 1.63
C THR A 40 9.83 -3.01 3.03
N ALA A 41 8.49 -3.00 3.16
CA ALA A 41 7.82 -2.96 4.45
C ALA A 41 8.22 -4.12 5.36
N ARG A 42 8.30 -5.35 4.82
CA ARG A 42 8.75 -6.54 5.55
C ARG A 42 10.22 -6.48 5.94
N ALA A 43 11.08 -5.94 5.07
CA ALA A 43 12.49 -5.72 5.37
C ALA A 43 12.66 -4.74 6.53
N LEU A 44 11.91 -3.63 6.51
CA LEU A 44 11.86 -2.68 7.63
C LEU A 44 11.36 -3.36 8.90
N ALA A 45 10.29 -4.17 8.84
CA ALA A 45 9.78 -4.86 10.03
C ALA A 45 10.76 -5.86 10.65
N SER A 46 11.68 -6.40 9.85
CA SER A 46 12.73 -7.34 10.29
C SER A 46 14.02 -6.66 10.73
N SER A 47 14.17 -5.35 10.49
CA SER A 47 15.37 -4.57 10.80
C SER A 47 15.06 -3.43 11.76
N ARG A 48 16.09 -2.77 12.29
CA ARG A 48 15.88 -1.46 12.94
C ARG A 48 15.74 -0.42 11.84
N TYR A 49 14.52 0.07 11.65
CA TYR A 49 14.22 1.16 10.73
C TYR A 49 14.16 2.48 11.50
N ASP A 50 14.44 3.57 10.78
CA ASP A 50 14.24 4.94 11.26
C ASP A 50 12.83 5.45 10.87
N GLY A 51 12.33 6.46 11.59
CA GLY A 51 11.04 7.09 11.28
C GLY A 51 10.99 7.65 9.86
N ASP A 52 12.13 8.08 9.31
CA ASP A 52 12.23 8.58 7.94
C ASP A 52 11.99 7.48 6.89
N GLU A 53 12.55 6.29 7.09
CA GLU A 53 12.37 5.12 6.21
C GLU A 53 10.89 4.71 6.13
N LEU A 54 10.21 4.69 7.28
CA LEU A 54 8.78 4.38 7.36
C LEU A 54 7.93 5.44 6.65
N THR A 55 8.33 6.71 6.77
CA THR A 55 7.66 7.84 6.08
C THR A 55 7.88 7.79 4.58
N SER A 56 9.07 7.43 4.14
CA SER A 56 9.43 7.28 2.72
C SER A 56 8.66 6.14 2.05
N LEU A 57 8.48 5.01 2.76
CA LEU A 57 7.61 3.92 2.32
C LEU A 57 6.16 4.40 2.19
N ALA A 58 5.62 5.07 3.21
CA ALA A 58 4.26 5.61 3.17
C ALA A 58 4.06 6.60 2.02
N CYS A 59 5.04 7.46 1.77
CA CYS A 59 5.03 8.41 0.65
C CYS A 59 5.01 7.68 -0.70
N SER A 60 5.86 6.66 -0.85
CA SER A 60 5.92 5.83 -2.07
C SER A 60 4.58 5.15 -2.35
N VAL A 61 3.96 4.54 -1.34
CA VAL A 61 2.63 3.92 -1.45
C VAL A 61 1.56 4.97 -1.78
N MET A 62 1.60 6.16 -1.18
CA MET A 62 0.62 7.21 -1.45
C MET A 62 0.83 7.89 -2.83
N SER A 63 2.04 7.83 -3.39
CA SER A 63 2.37 8.51 -4.64
C SER A 63 1.58 7.97 -5.84
N VAL A 64 1.13 6.72 -5.80
CA VAL A 64 0.33 6.13 -6.89
C VAL A 64 -1.14 6.57 -6.87
N TYR A 65 -1.58 7.20 -5.78
CA TYR A 65 -2.94 7.72 -5.61
C TYR A 65 -3.08 9.18 -6.07
N GLY A 66 -1.97 9.88 -6.33
CA GLY A 66 -1.97 11.28 -6.75
C GLY A 66 -1.30 11.47 -8.12
N GLY A 67 -2.06 11.95 -9.10
CA GLY A 67 -1.56 12.29 -10.45
C GLY A 67 -2.45 11.80 -11.60
N THR A 68 -2.06 12.14 -12.83
CA THR A 68 -2.72 11.68 -14.07
C THR A 68 -2.28 10.24 -14.38
N GLY A 69 -3.22 9.29 -14.46
CA GLY A 69 -2.91 7.86 -14.55
C GLY A 69 -2.69 7.17 -13.20
N SER A 70 -3.30 7.71 -12.14
CA SER A 70 -3.24 7.13 -10.80
C SER A 70 -3.88 5.75 -10.72
N PHE A 71 -3.50 4.99 -9.70
CA PHE A 71 -4.14 3.73 -9.34
C PHE A 71 -5.66 3.85 -9.17
N ASN A 72 -6.17 5.04 -8.85
CA ASN A 72 -7.61 5.29 -8.72
C ASN A 72 -8.40 5.18 -10.04
N ASP A 73 -7.72 5.23 -11.18
CA ASP A 73 -8.32 5.01 -12.52
C ASP A 73 -8.18 3.56 -12.99
N TYR A 74 -7.41 2.75 -12.25
CA TYR A 74 -7.19 1.35 -12.62
C TYR A 74 -8.50 0.56 -12.50
N ALA A 75 -8.99 0.13 -13.65
CA ALA A 75 -10.14 -0.75 -13.77
C ALA A 75 -9.64 -2.19 -14.04
N PRO A 76 -9.86 -3.15 -13.13
CA PRO A 76 -9.49 -4.55 -13.33
C PRO A 76 -10.46 -5.25 -14.29
N TRP A 77 -10.42 -4.87 -15.56
CA TRP A 77 -11.30 -5.43 -16.59
C TRP A 77 -10.54 -6.46 -17.42
N GLN A 78 -11.01 -7.70 -17.37
CA GLN A 78 -10.56 -8.77 -18.25
C GLN A 78 -11.69 -9.19 -19.18
N ASN A 79 -11.45 -9.09 -20.48
CA ASN A 79 -12.40 -9.49 -21.52
C ASN A 79 -13.79 -8.82 -21.39
N GLY A 80 -13.82 -7.53 -21.00
CA GLY A 80 -15.06 -6.75 -20.86
C GLY A 80 -15.86 -7.03 -19.59
N ARG A 81 -15.29 -7.74 -18.61
CA ARG A 81 -15.89 -7.96 -17.29
C ARG A 81 -14.87 -7.65 -16.20
N ILE A 82 -15.36 -7.28 -15.01
CA ILE A 82 -14.51 -7.19 -13.82
C ILE A 82 -13.97 -8.59 -13.50
N ILE A 83 -12.67 -8.68 -13.23
CA ILE A 83 -12.02 -9.92 -12.81
C ILE A 83 -12.66 -10.38 -11.49
N ALA A 84 -13.16 -11.62 -11.45
CA ALA A 84 -13.79 -12.17 -10.26
C ALA A 84 -12.80 -12.20 -9.09
N GLY A 85 -13.22 -11.71 -7.92
CA GLY A 85 -12.34 -11.54 -6.75
C GLY A 85 -11.63 -10.19 -6.65
N MET A 86 -11.72 -9.32 -7.67
CA MET A 86 -11.24 -7.94 -7.59
C MET A 86 -12.31 -6.93 -7.16
N GLU A 87 -13.47 -7.41 -6.70
CA GLU A 87 -14.57 -6.58 -6.19
C GLU A 87 -14.17 -5.77 -4.95
N THR A 88 -13.29 -6.35 -4.12
CA THR A 88 -12.77 -5.71 -2.91
C THR A 88 -11.49 -4.90 -3.15
N LEU A 89 -11.08 -4.72 -4.41
CA LEU A 89 -9.85 -3.99 -4.75
C LEU A 89 -9.88 -2.55 -4.22
N ASP A 90 -10.99 -1.85 -4.43
CA ASP A 90 -11.20 -0.49 -3.94
C ASP A 90 -11.09 -0.41 -2.41
N GLU A 91 -11.77 -1.33 -1.71
CA GLU A 91 -11.72 -1.40 -0.25
C GLU A 91 -10.29 -1.70 0.27
N ALA A 92 -9.61 -2.68 -0.32
CA ALA A 92 -8.25 -3.05 0.04
C ALA A 92 -7.28 -1.89 -0.20
N SER A 93 -7.44 -1.22 -1.33
CA SER A 93 -6.67 -0.02 -1.69
C SER A 93 -6.88 1.12 -0.71
N ASN A 94 -8.14 1.42 -0.35
CA ASN A 94 -8.46 2.45 0.61
C ASN A 94 -7.85 2.15 2.00
N ARG A 95 -7.85 0.89 2.44
CA ARG A 95 -7.18 0.48 3.69
C ARG A 95 -5.68 0.71 3.66
N VAL A 96 -5.02 0.37 2.54
CA VAL A 96 -3.59 0.65 2.34
C VAL A 96 -3.31 2.15 2.41
N TYR A 97 -4.11 2.97 1.73
CA TYR A 97 -3.98 4.43 1.75
C TYR A 97 -4.15 5.00 3.18
N MET A 98 -5.18 4.55 3.91
CA MET A 98 -5.42 5.00 5.29
C MET A 98 -4.28 4.61 6.23
N ALA A 99 -3.73 3.40 6.11
CA ALA A 99 -2.58 2.96 6.90
C ALA A 99 -1.31 3.78 6.59
N ALA A 100 -1.01 4.00 5.32
CA ALA A 100 0.12 4.84 4.90
C ALA A 100 -0.04 6.30 5.38
N ARG A 101 -1.25 6.85 5.28
CA ARG A 101 -1.56 8.20 5.78
C ARG A 101 -1.40 8.31 7.29
N ALA A 102 -1.82 7.30 8.05
CA ALA A 102 -1.68 7.27 9.51
C ALA A 102 -0.21 7.26 9.95
N ILE A 103 0.66 6.58 9.20
CA ILE A 103 2.11 6.60 9.39
C ILE A 103 2.66 8.02 9.16
N ARG A 104 2.33 8.62 8.01
CA ARG A 104 2.84 9.95 7.64
C ARG A 104 2.40 11.04 8.63
N LEU A 105 1.16 11.00 9.10
CA LEU A 105 0.63 11.95 10.10
C LEU A 105 1.37 11.86 11.44
N ARG A 106 1.79 10.65 11.84
CA ARG A 106 2.57 10.44 13.05
C ARG A 106 3.95 11.08 12.94
N SER A 107 4.65 10.87 11.83
CA SER A 107 5.98 11.46 11.60
C SER A 107 5.95 12.99 11.61
N ALA A 108 4.85 13.60 11.15
CA ALA A 108 4.66 15.05 11.23
C ALA A 108 4.41 15.57 12.66
N THR A 109 3.96 14.71 13.57
CA THR A 109 3.69 15.06 14.98
C THR A 109 4.92 14.82 15.88
N ASP A 110 5.84 13.94 15.46
CA ASP A 110 7.09 13.62 16.17
C ASP A 110 8.21 14.64 15.90
N ALA A 111 8.03 15.50 14.90
CA ALA A 111 8.99 16.51 14.46
C ALA A 111 8.75 17.91 15.05
N ASP A 112 7.91 18.04 16.09
CA ASP A 112 7.62 19.27 16.84
C ASP A 112 8.35 19.32 18.19
#